data_AF-A0AA40KHL5-F1
#
_entry.id   AF-A0AA40KHL5-F1
#
_cell.length_a   1.000
_cell.length_b   1.000
_cell.length_c   1.000
_cell.angle_alpha   90.00
_cell.angle_beta   90.00
_cell.angle_gamma   90.00
#
_symmetry.space_group_name_H-M   'P 1'
#
loop_
_entity.id
_entity.type
_entity.pdbx_description
1 polymer ?
#
loop_
_entity_poly.entity_id
_entity_poly.type
_entity_poly.pdbx_seq_one_letter_code
_entity_poly.pdbx_strand_id
1 'polypeptide(L)'
;MTMASNIVVEWLRSLHLGQYSESFIDNGYDDLEICKQIGDPDLDAIGVFNQTHRARLLQSVKDAEGGGCCERLLHAGGKQRLPVRQRQLEIFQNVF
;
A
#
# COMPACT_ATOMS: atom_id res chain seq x y z
N MET A 1 -25.54 -11.73 -13.12
CA MET A 1 -24.74 -12.36 -12.04
C MET A 1 -24.27 -11.22 -11.15
N THR A 2 -24.87 -11.10 -9.97
CA THR A 2 -24.58 -10.00 -9.03
C THR A 2 -23.14 -10.14 -8.55
N MET A 3 -22.25 -9.27 -9.05
CA MET A 3 -20.96 -9.02 -8.42
C MET A 3 -21.23 -8.43 -7.05
N ALA A 4 -21.60 -9.28 -6.09
CA ALA A 4 -21.71 -8.93 -4.69
C ALA A 4 -20.50 -8.09 -4.36
N SER A 5 -20.72 -6.88 -3.87
CA SER A 5 -19.70 -5.86 -3.63
C SER A 5 -18.66 -6.40 -2.66
N ASN A 6 -17.67 -7.11 -3.21
CA ASN A 6 -16.70 -7.82 -2.42
C ASN A 6 -15.64 -6.80 -2.01
N ILE A 7 -15.45 -6.65 -0.70
CA ILE A 7 -14.59 -5.61 -0.13
C ILE A 7 -13.15 -5.73 -0.62
N VAL A 8 -12.69 -6.95 -0.94
CA VAL A 8 -11.38 -7.20 -1.53
C VAL A 8 -11.29 -6.63 -2.94
N VAL A 9 -12.35 -6.74 -3.74
CA VAL A 9 -12.40 -6.16 -5.10
C VAL A 9 -12.24 -4.65 -5.03
N GLU A 10 -12.95 -3.98 -4.13
CA GLU A 10 -12.88 -2.52 -3.97
C GLU A 10 -11.50 -2.06 -3.46
N TRP A 11 -10.92 -2.81 -2.54
CA TRP A 11 -9.56 -2.58 -2.06
C TRP A 11 -8.52 -2.73 -3.18
N LEU A 12 -8.58 -3.81 -3.96
CA LEU A 12 -7.70 -4.04 -5.09
C LEU A 12 -7.88 -2.98 -6.18
N ARG A 13 -9.12 -2.55 -6.47
CA ARG A 13 -9.40 -1.44 -7.40
C ARG A 13 -8.74 -0.14 -6.94
N SER A 14 -8.80 0.18 -5.65
CA SER A 14 -8.13 1.37 -5.09
C SER A 14 -6.61 1.33 -5.29
N LEU A 15 -6.02 0.13 -5.27
CA LEU A 15 -4.59 -0.08 -5.51
C LEU A 15 -4.19 -0.13 -6.99
N HIS A 16 -5.16 -0.02 -7.90
CA HIS A 16 -5.01 -0.31 -9.34
C HIS A 16 -4.61 -1.77 -9.63
N LEU A 17 -4.97 -2.68 -8.73
CA LEU A 17 -4.73 -4.12 -8.79
C LEU A 17 -6.04 -4.92 -8.98
N GLY A 18 -7.13 -4.25 -9.37
CA GLY A 18 -8.43 -4.89 -9.60
C GLY A 18 -8.41 -6.02 -10.63
N GLN A 19 -7.41 -6.07 -11.52
CA GLN A 19 -7.22 -7.21 -12.44
C GLN A 19 -6.95 -8.55 -11.71
N TYR A 20 -6.40 -8.49 -10.49
CA TYR A 20 -6.13 -9.67 -9.68
C TYR A 20 -7.32 -10.06 -8.82
N SER A 21 -8.41 -9.29 -8.81
CA SER A 21 -9.52 -9.58 -7.90
C SER A 21 -10.12 -10.95 -8.15
N GLU A 22 -10.30 -11.35 -9.41
CA GLU A 22 -10.81 -12.67 -9.75
C GLU A 22 -9.90 -13.79 -9.23
N SER A 23 -8.58 -13.65 -9.40
CA SER A 23 -7.59 -14.61 -8.87
C SER A 23 -7.59 -14.65 -7.34
N PHE A 24 -7.76 -13.51 -6.67
CA PHE A 24 -7.88 -13.46 -5.21
C PHE A 24 -9.10 -14.26 -4.74
N ILE A 25 -10.29 -14.00 -5.32
CA ILE A 25 -11.52 -14.71 -4.95
C ILE A 25 -11.40 -16.22 -5.25
N ASP A 26 -10.86 -16.60 -6.42
CA ASP A 26 -10.70 -17.99 -6.82
C ASP A 26 -9.76 -18.77 -5.89
N ASN A 27 -8.73 -18.10 -5.37
CA ASN A 27 -7.81 -18.65 -4.36
C ASN A 27 -8.36 -18.58 -2.92
N GLY A 28 -9.57 -18.06 -2.69
CA GLY A 28 -10.19 -17.94 -1.37
C GLY A 28 -9.75 -16.72 -0.54
N TYR A 29 -9.19 -15.69 -1.19
CA TYR A 29 -8.87 -14.39 -0.60
C TYR A 29 -10.01 -13.40 -0.82
N ASP A 30 -11.24 -13.77 -0.43
CA ASP A 30 -12.43 -12.92 -0.58
C ASP A 30 -12.78 -12.09 0.65
N ASP A 31 -12.01 -12.25 1.73
CA ASP A 31 -12.14 -11.52 2.99
C ASP A 31 -10.87 -10.73 3.34
N LEU A 32 -11.05 -9.52 3.89
CA LEU A 32 -9.93 -8.70 4.35
C LEU A 32 -9.13 -9.38 5.48
N GLU A 33 -9.77 -10.22 6.28
CA GLU A 33 -9.09 -10.99 7.34
C GLU A 33 -8.07 -12.00 6.78
N ILE A 34 -8.38 -12.59 5.62
CA ILE A 34 -7.47 -13.49 4.91
C ILE A 34 -6.41 -12.64 4.18
N CYS A 35 -6.80 -11.53 3.56
CA CYS A 35 -5.86 -10.61 2.91
C CYS A 35 -4.79 -10.08 3.87
N LYS A 36 -5.08 -9.94 5.17
CA LYS A 36 -4.11 -9.59 6.22
C LYS A 36 -2.95 -10.56 6.33
N GLN A 37 -3.20 -11.83 6.02
CA GLN A 37 -2.20 -12.89 6.13
C GLN A 37 -1.44 -13.13 4.83
N ILE A 38 -1.73 -12.37 3.76
CA ILE A 38 -1.05 -12.50 2.47
C ILE A 38 0.43 -12.18 2.62
N GLY A 39 1.26 -13.16 2.26
CA GLY A 39 2.69 -13.02 2.12
C GLY A 39 3.18 -13.16 0.68
N ASP A 40 4.50 -13.18 0.57
CA ASP A 40 5.20 -13.54 -0.66
C ASP A 40 4.76 -14.89 -1.29
N PRO A 41 4.59 -15.99 -0.53
CA PRO A 41 4.17 -17.25 -1.13
C PRO A 41 2.73 -17.20 -1.68
N ASP A 42 1.83 -16.48 -1.01
CA ASP A 42 0.44 -16.35 -1.45
C ASP A 42 0.32 -15.54 -2.74
N LEU A 43 1.12 -14.47 -2.85
CA LEU A 43 1.21 -13.68 -4.07
C LEU A 43 1.74 -14.49 -5.24
N ASP A 44 2.63 -15.45 -5.01
CA ASP A 44 3.10 -16.38 -6.04
C ASP A 44 1.96 -17.31 -6.50
N ALA A 45 1.21 -17.88 -5.55
CA ALA A 45 0.07 -18.77 -5.83
C ALA A 45 -1.05 -18.08 -6.62
N ILE A 46 -1.33 -16.80 -6.29
CA ILE A 46 -2.31 -15.99 -7.01
C ILE A 46 -1.82 -15.60 -8.42
N GLY A 47 -0.51 -15.65 -8.67
CA GLY A 47 0.11 -15.25 -9.95
C GLY A 47 0.61 -13.80 -9.99
N VAL A 48 0.79 -13.17 -8.83
CA VAL A 48 1.39 -11.84 -8.69
C VAL A 48 2.92 -11.95 -8.57
N PHE A 49 3.57 -12.11 -9.72
CA PHE A 49 5.04 -12.18 -9.80
C PHE A 49 5.73 -10.80 -9.82
N ASN A 50 4.97 -9.74 -10.11
CA ASN A 50 5.53 -8.39 -10.25
C ASN A 50 5.90 -7.79 -8.89
N GLN A 51 7.19 -7.55 -8.66
CA GLN A 51 7.71 -7.07 -7.38
C GLN A 51 7.11 -5.72 -6.95
N THR A 52 6.80 -4.84 -7.89
CA THR A 52 6.13 -3.55 -7.61
C THR A 52 4.70 -3.76 -7.12
N HIS A 53 3.96 -4.70 -7.73
CA HIS A 53 2.60 -5.03 -7.30
C HIS A 53 2.61 -5.68 -5.92
N ARG A 54 3.53 -6.63 -5.69
CA ARG A 54 3.71 -7.30 -4.39
C ARG A 54 3.98 -6.30 -3.29
N ALA A 55 4.94 -5.38 -3.50
CA ALA A 55 5.28 -4.35 -2.52
C ALA A 55 4.08 -3.43 -2.21
N ARG A 56 3.32 -3.01 -3.23
CA ARG A 56 2.13 -2.17 -3.05
C ARG A 56 1.01 -2.89 -2.29
N LEU A 57 0.80 -4.16 -2.59
CA LEU A 57 -0.23 -4.98 -1.97
C LEU A 57 0.12 -5.27 -0.51
N LEU A 58 1.33 -5.75 -0.22
CA LEU A 58 1.84 -5.93 1.14
C LEU A 58 1.82 -4.62 1.95
N GLN A 59 2.15 -3.49 1.33
CA GLN A 59 2.08 -2.20 2.00
C GLN A 59 0.66 -1.81 2.36
N SER A 60 -0.29 -2.09 1.48
CA SER A 60 -1.71 -1.77 1.70
C SER A 60 -2.37 -2.70 2.70
N VAL A 61 -1.98 -3.98 2.73
CA VAL A 61 -2.39 -4.93 3.77
C VAL A 61 -1.96 -4.44 5.15
N LYS A 62 -0.69 -4.02 5.29
CA LYS A 62 -0.16 -3.45 6.54
C LYS A 62 -0.90 -2.18 6.97
N ASP A 63 -1.32 -1.36 6.01
CA ASP A 63 -2.07 -0.14 6.27
C ASP A 63 -3.52 -0.42 6.69
N ALA A 64 -4.14 -1.45 6.09
CA ALA A 64 -5.48 -1.91 6.44
C ALA A 64 -5.56 -2.49 7.86
N GLU A 65 -4.46 -3.04 8.40
CA GLU A 65 -4.38 -3.43 9.82
C GLU A 65 -4.19 -2.24 10.76
N GLY A 66 -3.64 -1.14 10.26
CA GLY A 66 -3.28 0.06 11.01
C GLY A 66 -4.16 1.27 10.73
N GLY A 67 -5.42 1.10 10.31
CA GLY A 67 -6.43 2.19 10.26
C GLY A 67 -5.96 3.52 9.65
N GLY A 68 -5.18 3.48 8.56
CA GLY A 68 -4.37 4.62 8.11
C GLY A 68 -4.64 5.12 6.71
N CYS A 69 -5.90 5.36 6.31
CA CYS A 69 -6.28 5.81 4.96
C CYS A 69 -5.63 7.12 4.45
N CYS A 70 -4.72 7.80 5.16
CA CYS A 70 -4.15 9.03 4.63
C CYS A 70 -2.69 9.25 5.06
N GLU A 71 -1.84 9.43 4.05
CA GLU A 71 -0.55 10.15 4.10
C GLU A 71 0.67 9.39 4.64
N ARG A 72 1.27 8.52 3.80
CA ARG A 72 2.74 8.29 3.86
C ARG A 72 3.42 7.74 2.60
N LEU A 73 2.99 8.16 1.42
CA LEU A 73 3.74 7.98 0.17
C LEU A 73 5.00 8.87 0.06
N LEU A 74 5.76 9.07 1.15
CA LEU A 74 7.01 9.84 1.11
C LEU A 74 8.27 9.12 1.59
N HIS A 75 8.22 7.91 2.17
CA HIS A 75 9.42 7.31 2.77
C HIS A 75 9.57 5.80 2.55
N ALA A 76 9.65 5.34 1.30
CA ALA A 76 10.14 4.00 1.02
C ALA A 76 10.90 3.93 -0.31
N GLY A 77 12.02 4.66 -0.39
CA GLY A 77 12.88 4.66 -1.56
C GLY A 77 14.27 5.25 -1.31
N GLY A 78 15.05 4.65 -0.41
CA GLY A 78 16.53 4.67 -0.51
C GLY A 78 17.32 5.75 0.24
N LYS A 79 18.16 5.27 1.17
CA LYS A 79 19.52 5.74 1.55
C LYS A 79 19.71 7.09 2.27
N GLN A 80 20.07 6.95 3.56
CA GLN A 80 21.23 7.54 4.27
C GLN A 80 21.15 8.96 4.89
N ARG A 81 21.41 8.98 6.22
CA ARG A 81 22.01 10.01 7.09
C ARG A 81 21.10 11.02 7.84
N LEU A 82 21.03 10.83 9.16
CA LEU A 82 20.83 11.85 10.21
C LEU A 82 22.20 12.53 10.54
N PRO A 83 22.31 13.57 11.40
CA PRO A 83 21.50 14.80 11.64
C PRO A 83 22.39 16.09 11.77
N VAL A 84 21.80 17.22 12.20
CA VAL A 84 22.34 18.30 13.08
C VAL A 84 22.36 19.76 12.55
N ARG A 85 21.76 20.66 13.37
CA ARG A 85 22.08 22.09 13.61
C ARG A 85 21.49 23.20 12.72
N GLN A 86 20.51 23.87 13.35
CA GLN A 86 20.40 25.32 13.58
C GLN A 86 20.15 26.29 12.41
N ARG A 87 18.99 26.95 12.52
CA ARG A 87 18.78 28.42 12.48
C ARG A 87 19.87 29.25 11.77
N GLN A 88 19.46 29.89 10.67
CA GLN A 88 19.78 31.29 10.39
C GLN A 88 18.65 31.81 9.47
N LEU A 89 17.56 32.31 10.04
CA LEU A 89 17.25 33.75 10.09
C LEU A 89 16.41 34.20 8.88
N GLU A 90 15.11 33.92 8.94
CA GLU A 90 14.05 34.53 8.09
C GLU A 90 13.82 36.01 8.44
N ILE A 91 14.88 36.81 8.60
CA ILE A 91 14.74 38.24 8.90
C ILE A 91 15.88 38.97 8.22
N PHE A 92 15.75 39.27 6.92
CA PHE A 92 16.38 40.45 6.29
C PHE A 92 15.96 40.65 4.81
N GLN A 93 14.96 39.91 4.30
CA GLN A 93 14.29 40.28 3.04
C GLN A 93 13.14 41.29 3.25
N ASN A 94 12.81 41.64 4.49
CA ASN A 94 11.68 42.53 4.80
C ASN A 94 12.05 43.66 5.79
N VAL A 95 13.19 44.32 5.54
CA VAL A 95 13.27 45.79 5.77
C VAL A 95 12.73 46.47 4.50
N PHE A 96 11.46 46.16 4.24
CA PHE A 96 10.48 46.96 3.53
C PHE A 96 9.15 46.77 4.26
#